data_AF-A0A969R858-F1
#
_entry.id   AF-A0A969R858-F1
#
_cell.length_a   1.000
_cell.length_b   1.000
_cell.length_c   1.000
_cell.angle_alpha   90.00
_cell.angle_beta   90.00
_cell.angle_gamma   90.00
#
_symmetry.space_group_name_H-M   'P 1'
#
loop_
_entity.id
_entity.type
_entity.pdbx_description
1 polymer ?
#
loop_
_entity_poly.entity_id
_entity_poly.type
_entity_poly.pdbx_seq_one_letter_code
_entity_poly.pdbx_strand_id
1 'polypeptide(L)'
;MVELLEVPGTKKGGTIAISHRGSRPVVYLDELVINWSSQPNNWPKLLFWLTGSAPGLKINRVYFNLFCLDKQAVVQTVLNALEGDPVIVPAHGTPLVQVGDVARIRALVEPFGQNLSRF
;
A
#
# COMPACT_ATOMS: atom_id res chain seq x y z
N MET A 1 8.12 3.24 20.14
CA MET A 1 6.75 3.82 20.20
C MET A 1 5.96 3.29 19.02
N VAL A 2 4.65 3.08 19.17
CA VAL A 2 3.76 2.73 18.05
C VAL A 2 2.74 3.83 17.90
N GLU A 3 2.60 4.35 16.69
CA GLU A 3 1.62 5.34 16.26
C GLU A 3 0.59 4.68 15.33
N LEU A 4 -0.67 5.06 15.48
CA LEU A 4 -1.76 4.62 14.61
C LEU A 4 -2.30 5.83 13.89
N LEU A 5 -2.20 5.83 12.57
CA LEU A 5 -2.73 6.87 11.70
C LEU A 5 -4.01 6.36 11.04
N GLU A 6 -5.08 7.12 11.21
CA GLU A 6 -6.30 6.88 10.45
C GLU A 6 -6.06 7.17 8.96
N VAL A 7 -6.62 6.32 8.10
CA VAL A 7 -6.62 6.52 6.64
C VAL A 7 -8.00 7.01 6.22
N PRO A 8 -8.20 8.36 6.14
CA PRO A 8 -9.45 8.92 5.67
C PRO A 8 -9.73 8.49 4.23
N GLY A 9 -11.00 8.43 3.88
CA GLY A 9 -11.43 8.06 2.52
C GLY A 9 -11.63 6.56 2.31
N THR A 10 -11.57 5.73 3.34
CA THR A 10 -11.88 4.30 3.26
C THR A 10 -13.31 4.01 3.72
N LYS A 11 -13.93 2.94 3.20
CA LYS A 11 -15.34 2.61 3.46
C LYS A 11 -15.63 2.15 4.90
N LYS A 12 -14.65 1.57 5.58
CA LYS A 12 -14.82 0.96 6.92
C LYS A 12 -13.79 1.43 7.95
N GLY A 13 -13.07 2.51 7.66
CA GLY A 13 -11.89 2.91 8.40
C GLY A 13 -10.69 2.05 7.99
N GLY A 14 -9.59 2.73 7.65
CA GLY A 14 -8.30 2.13 7.36
C GLY A 14 -7.30 2.66 8.37
N THR A 15 -6.24 1.90 8.63
CA THR A 15 -5.26 2.29 9.64
C THR A 15 -3.86 1.92 9.21
N ILE A 16 -2.97 2.90 9.22
CA ILE A 16 -1.54 2.70 9.09
C ILE A 16 -0.96 2.61 10.50
N ALA A 17 -0.12 1.61 10.74
CA ALA A 17 0.62 1.50 11.99
C ALA A 17 2.10 1.81 11.75
N ILE A 18 2.67 2.70 12.55
CA ILE A 18 4.08 3.10 12.46
C ILE A 18 4.78 2.71 13.76
N SER A 19 5.83 1.91 13.65
CA SER A 19 6.69 1.52 14.77
C SER A 19 8.03 2.23 14.67
N HIS A 20 8.31 3.11 15.62
CA HIS A 20 9.59 3.79 15.75
C HIS A 20 10.52 2.94 16.63
N ARG A 21 11.08 1.88 16.04
CA ARG A 21 12.12 1.05 16.65
C ARG A 21 13.29 0.87 15.68
N GLY A 22 14.50 1.18 16.15
CA GLY A 22 15.72 1.08 15.35
C GLY A 22 16.01 2.36 14.56
N SER A 23 16.92 2.25 13.58
CA SER A 23 17.38 3.38 12.76
C SER A 23 16.40 3.80 11.67
N ARG A 24 15.45 2.94 11.29
CA ARG A 24 14.40 3.22 10.32
C ARG A 24 13.04 2.85 10.92
N PRO A 25 12.02 3.70 10.81
CA PRO A 25 10.67 3.32 11.22
C PRO A 25 10.15 2.15 10.38
N VAL A 26 9.27 1.34 10.97
CA VAL A 26 8.55 0.27 10.27
C VAL A 26 7.11 0.71 10.08
N VAL A 27 6.63 0.72 8.84
CA VAL A 27 5.31 1.22 8.46
C VAL A 27 4.48 0.09 7.87
N TYR A 28 3.34 -0.19 8.48
CA TYR A 28 2.34 -1.10 7.95
C TYR A 28 1.34 -0.33 7.08
N LEU A 29 1.31 -0.61 5.78
CA LEU A 29 0.53 0.16 4.78
C LEU A 29 -0.87 -0.38 4.49
N ASP A 30 -1.41 -1.20 5.39
CA ASP A 30 -2.74 -1.81 5.23
C ASP A 30 -2.84 -2.54 3.87
N GLU A 31 -4.03 -2.58 3.30
CA GLU A 31 -4.37 -3.30 2.07
C GLU A 31 -3.96 -2.60 0.75
N LEU A 32 -3.43 -1.35 0.78
CA LEU A 32 -3.23 -0.59 -0.47
C LEU A 32 -2.15 -1.19 -1.38
N VAL A 33 -1.06 -1.70 -0.79
CA VAL A 33 0.10 -2.22 -1.51
C VAL A 33 0.26 -3.70 -1.20
N ILE A 34 0.54 -4.49 -2.23
CA ILE A 34 0.83 -5.93 -2.12
C ILE A 34 2.22 -6.21 -2.68
N ASN A 35 2.91 -7.19 -2.11
CA ASN A 35 4.24 -7.61 -2.56
C ASN A 35 4.39 -9.14 -2.54
N TRP A 36 3.53 -9.85 -3.27
CA TRP A 36 3.56 -11.31 -3.32
C TRP A 36 4.83 -11.83 -3.98
N SER A 37 5.62 -12.66 -3.29
CA SER A 37 6.82 -13.29 -3.85
C SER A 37 6.48 -14.36 -4.91
N SER A 38 5.33 -15.01 -4.78
CA SER A 38 4.81 -16.01 -5.71
C SER A 38 3.28 -16.02 -5.70
N GLN A 39 2.69 -16.69 -6.70
CA GLN A 39 1.24 -16.90 -6.72
C GLN A 39 0.85 -17.92 -5.63
N PRO A 40 -0.16 -17.64 -4.79
CA PRO A 40 -0.69 -18.62 -3.85
C PRO A 40 -1.28 -19.83 -4.60
N ASN A 41 -0.91 -21.05 -4.21
CA ASN A 41 -1.22 -22.29 -4.92
C ASN A 41 -2.73 -22.58 -5.12
N ASN A 42 -3.62 -21.97 -4.33
CA ASN A 42 -5.05 -22.26 -4.31
C ASN A 42 -5.92 -21.18 -4.96
N TRP A 43 -5.34 -20.18 -5.61
CA TRP A 43 -6.12 -19.13 -6.29
C TRP A 43 -6.19 -19.35 -7.80
N PRO A 44 -7.39 -19.34 -8.40
CA PRO A 44 -7.52 -19.50 -9.84
C PRO A 44 -6.80 -18.36 -10.56
N LYS A 45 -5.90 -18.73 -11.48
CA LYS A 45 -5.03 -17.81 -12.25
C LYS A 45 -5.79 -16.64 -12.88
N LEU A 46 -7.03 -16.88 -13.31
CA LEU A 46 -7.89 -15.88 -13.92
C LEU A 46 -8.31 -14.78 -12.94
N LEU A 47 -8.73 -15.14 -11.71
CA LEU A 47 -9.07 -14.14 -10.69
C LEU A 47 -7.83 -13.34 -10.28
N PHE A 48 -6.69 -14.00 -10.12
CA PHE A 48 -5.42 -13.36 -9.77
C PHE A 48 -4.91 -12.37 -10.83
N TRP A 49 -5.18 -12.66 -12.12
CA TRP A 49 -4.87 -11.76 -13.23
C TRP A 49 -5.86 -10.58 -13.29
N LEU A 50 -7.16 -10.85 -13.18
CA LEU A 50 -8.22 -9.83 -13.24
C LEU A 50 -8.14 -8.83 -12.07
N THR A 51 -7.74 -9.28 -10.88
CA THR A 51 -7.58 -8.41 -9.70
C THR A 51 -6.27 -7.62 -9.71
N GLY A 52 -5.36 -7.90 -10.66
CA GLY A 52 -4.02 -7.31 -10.70
C GLY A 52 -3.07 -7.86 -9.63
N SER A 53 -3.41 -8.98 -8.99
CA SER A 53 -2.67 -9.57 -7.86
C SER A 53 -1.44 -10.38 -8.26
N ALA A 54 -1.09 -10.45 -9.56
CA ALA A 54 0.12 -11.15 -10.05
C ALA A 54 1.38 -10.78 -9.25
N PRO A 55 2.37 -11.68 -9.11
CA PRO A 55 3.50 -11.52 -8.18
C PRO A 55 4.26 -10.22 -8.37
N GLY A 56 4.92 -9.78 -7.31
CA GLY A 56 5.67 -8.53 -7.22
C GLY A 56 4.92 -7.41 -6.52
N LEU A 57 5.57 -6.25 -6.50
CA LEU A 57 5.09 -5.04 -5.84
C LEU A 57 4.04 -4.33 -6.70
N LYS A 58 2.82 -4.19 -6.19
CA LYS A 58 1.67 -3.62 -6.91
C LYS A 58 0.69 -2.89 -5.99
N ILE A 59 -0.18 -2.09 -6.60
CA ILE A 59 -1.40 -1.59 -5.95
C ILE A 59 -2.46 -2.68 -5.93
N ASN A 60 -3.08 -2.86 -4.76
CA ASN A 60 -4.26 -3.70 -4.61
C ASN A 60 -5.48 -3.01 -5.25
N ARG A 61 -5.74 -3.31 -6.53
CA ARG A 61 -6.83 -2.67 -7.28
C ARG A 61 -8.21 -2.99 -6.71
N VAL A 62 -8.38 -4.14 -6.06
CA VAL A 62 -9.65 -4.51 -5.43
C VAL A 62 -9.92 -3.61 -4.24
N TYR A 63 -8.95 -3.50 -3.33
CA TYR A 63 -9.02 -2.56 -2.21
C TYR A 63 -9.24 -1.13 -2.71
N PHE A 64 -8.38 -0.67 -3.62
CA PHE A 64 -8.40 0.70 -4.11
C PHE A 64 -9.71 1.10 -4.80
N ASN A 65 -10.35 0.20 -5.55
CA ASN A 65 -11.58 0.54 -6.29
C ASN A 65 -12.87 0.30 -5.50
N LEU A 66 -12.89 -0.68 -4.60
CA LEU A 66 -14.12 -1.07 -3.89
C LEU A 66 -14.18 -0.55 -2.45
N PHE A 67 -13.04 -0.23 -1.85
CA PHE A 67 -12.93 0.13 -0.45
C PHE A 67 -12.38 1.54 -0.21
N CYS A 68 -11.76 2.18 -1.19
CA CYS A 68 -11.39 3.60 -1.12
C CYS A 68 -12.47 4.46 -1.80
N LEU A 69 -13.21 5.22 -0.98
CA LEU A 69 -14.19 6.22 -1.40
C LEU A 69 -13.50 7.53 -1.84
N ASP A 70 -12.55 8.01 -1.04
CA ASP A 70 -11.66 9.12 -1.39
C ASP A 70 -10.25 8.58 -1.61
N LYS A 71 -9.98 8.27 -2.87
CA LYS A 71 -8.71 7.71 -3.32
C LYS A 71 -7.55 8.69 -3.16
N GLN A 72 -7.80 10.00 -3.25
CA GLN A 72 -6.76 11.01 -3.08
C GLN A 72 -6.32 11.09 -1.62
N ALA A 73 -7.29 11.13 -0.70
CA ALA A 73 -7.00 11.12 0.74
C ALA A 73 -6.19 9.87 1.12
N VAL A 74 -6.61 8.68 0.65
CA VAL A 74 -5.88 7.43 0.90
C VAL A 74 -4.44 7.48 0.37
N VAL A 75 -4.26 7.92 -0.88
CA VAL A 75 -2.93 8.05 -1.50
C VAL A 75 -2.05 9.01 -0.70
N GLN A 76 -2.58 10.18 -0.35
CA GLN A 76 -1.81 11.20 0.37
C GLN A 76 -1.39 10.70 1.77
N THR A 77 -2.29 10.04 2.49
CA THR A 77 -1.97 9.48 3.80
C THR A 77 -0.86 8.42 3.71
N VAL A 78 -0.89 7.57 2.68
CA VAL A 78 0.20 6.61 2.44
C VAL A 78 1.51 7.32 2.09
N LEU A 79 1.51 8.32 1.22
CA LEU A 79 2.73 9.06 0.85
C LEU A 79 3.37 9.77 2.04
N ASN A 80 2.55 10.33 2.94
CA ASN A 80 3.01 10.96 4.17
C ASN A 80 3.62 9.93 5.13
N ALA A 81 2.99 8.75 5.28
CA ALA A 81 3.51 7.68 6.13
C ALA A 81 4.85 7.10 5.62
N LEU A 82 5.19 7.35 4.35
CA LEU A 82 6.43 6.90 3.71
C LEU A 82 7.59 7.91 3.81
N GLU A 83 7.41 9.03 4.52
CA GLU A 83 8.51 9.97 4.75
C GLU A 83 9.67 9.33 5.55
N GLY A 84 10.91 9.67 5.20
CA GLY A 84 12.10 9.20 5.93
C GLY A 84 12.60 7.79 5.58
N ASP A 85 12.20 7.23 4.43
CA ASP A 85 12.63 5.90 3.94
C ASP A 85 12.40 4.71 4.92
N PRO A 86 11.18 4.53 5.47
CA PRO A 86 10.85 3.43 6.36
C PRO A 86 11.05 2.03 5.74
N VAL A 87 11.12 1.02 6.60
CA VAL A 87 10.80 -0.35 6.23
C VAL A 87 9.28 -0.45 6.06
N ILE A 88 8.82 -1.09 4.99
CA ILE A 88 7.40 -1.18 4.66
C ILE A 88 6.91 -2.61 4.82
N VAL A 89 5.78 -2.77 5.49
CA VAL A 89 5.08 -4.06 5.66
C VAL A 89 3.72 -3.94 4.98
N PRO A 90 3.50 -4.61 3.84
CA PRO A 90 2.17 -4.70 3.23
C PRO A 90 1.29 -5.69 4.00
N ALA A 91 -0.04 -5.58 3.87
CA ALA A 91 -0.95 -6.63 4.36
C ALA A 91 -0.69 -8.01 3.71
N HIS A 92 -0.08 -8.00 2.54
CA HIS A 92 0.07 -9.17 1.69
C HIS A 92 1.47 -9.27 1.08
N GLY A 93 2.12 -10.42 1.31
CA GLY A 93 3.42 -10.75 0.74
C GLY A 93 4.60 -10.32 1.61
N THR A 94 5.75 -10.07 0.98
CA THR A 94 7.02 -9.86 1.67
C THR A 94 7.23 -8.40 2.06
N PRO A 95 7.77 -8.10 3.25
CA PRO A 95 8.20 -6.74 3.60
C PRO A 95 9.23 -6.17 2.61
N LEU A 96 9.20 -4.85 2.44
CA LEU A 96 10.17 -4.10 1.68
C LEU A 96 11.14 -3.41 2.64
N VAL A 97 12.38 -3.87 2.65
CA VAL A 97 13.38 -3.51 3.67
C VAL A 97 14.60 -2.80 3.07
N GLN A 98 14.68 -2.66 1.76
CA GLN A 98 15.84 -2.07 1.10
C GLN A 98 15.73 -0.54 1.04
N VAL A 99 16.87 0.14 0.96
CA VAL A 99 16.91 1.57 0.66
C VAL A 99 16.38 1.79 -0.76
N GLY A 100 15.46 2.74 -0.92
CA GLY A 100 14.84 3.04 -2.21
C GLY A 100 13.55 2.26 -2.50
N ASP A 101 13.14 1.34 -1.63
CA ASP A 101 11.83 0.70 -1.74
C ASP A 101 10.68 1.71 -1.61
N VAL A 102 10.86 2.77 -0.81
CA VAL A 102 9.91 3.89 -0.75
C VAL A 102 9.73 4.56 -2.10
N ALA A 103 10.80 4.81 -2.85
CA ALA A 103 10.72 5.43 -4.16
C ALA A 103 9.91 4.55 -5.15
N ARG A 104 10.07 3.22 -5.05
CA ARG A 104 9.28 2.26 -5.84
C ARG A 104 7.80 2.32 -5.51
N ILE A 105 7.44 2.45 -4.23
CA ILE A 105 6.04 2.61 -3.82
C ILE A 105 5.49 3.95 -4.26
N ARG A 106 6.23 5.05 -4.09
CA ARG A 106 5.82 6.38 -4.56
C ARG A 106 5.50 6.39 -6.04
N ALA A 107 6.40 5.85 -6.88
CA ALA A 107 6.17 5.72 -8.32
C ALA A 107 4.92 4.90 -8.67
N LEU A 108 4.54 3.93 -7.83
CA LEU A 108 3.32 3.15 -8.02
C LEU A 108 2.06 3.89 -7.58
N VAL A 109 2.11 4.66 -6.50
CA VAL A 109 0.93 5.25 -5.84
C VAL A 109 0.61 6.64 -6.39
N GLU A 110 1.61 7.47 -6.68
CA GLU A 110 1.44 8.86 -7.12
C GLU A 110 0.55 9.04 -8.37
N PRO A 111 0.63 8.19 -9.42
CA PRO A 111 -0.25 8.30 -10.58
C PRO A 111 -1.73 8.19 -10.23
N PHE A 112 -2.07 7.49 -9.15
CA PHE A 112 -3.45 7.33 -8.70
C PHE A 112 -3.98 8.54 -7.93
N GLY A 113 -3.09 9.35 -7.34
CA GLY A 113 -3.45 10.63 -6.71
C GLY A 113 -3.63 11.78 -7.72
N GLN A 114 -2.85 11.76 -8.82
CA GLN A 114 -2.85 12.85 -9.81
C GLN A 114 -3.90 12.70 -10.92
N ASN A 115 -4.35 11.49 -11.24
CA ASN A 115 -5.33 11.26 -12.32
C ASN A 115 -6.79 11.58 -11.94
N LEU A 116 -7.06 11.92 -10.68
CA LEU A 116 -8.43 12.16 -10.19
C LEU A 116 -8.87 13.63 -10.28
N SER A 117 -7.96 14.55 -10.59
CA SER A 117 -8.25 15.99 -10.77
C SER A 117 -8.60 16.38 -12.22
N ARG A 118 -8.86 15.40 -13.09
CA ARG A 118 -9.16 15.62 -14.53
C ARG A 118 -10.60 15.26 -14.94
N PHE A 119 -11.50 15.00 -13.99
CA PHE A 119 -12.92 14.78 -14.25
C PHE A 119 -13.79 15.59 -13.28
#